data_AF-A0A5J4UX64-F1
#
_entry.id   AF-A0A5J4UX64-F1
#
_cell.length_a   1.000
_cell.length_b   1.000
_cell.length_c   1.000
_cell.angle_alpha   90.00
_cell.angle_beta   90.00
_cell.angle_gamma   90.00
#
_symmetry.space_group_name_H-M   'P 1'
#
loop_
_entity.id
_entity.type
_entity.pdbx_description
1 polymer ?
#
loop_
_entity_poly.entity_id
_entity_poly.type
_entity_poly.pdbx_seq_one_letter_code
_entity_poly.pdbx_strand_id
1 'polypeptide(L)'
;KIYDNESACGLVYDYYSVSLYTFLGFAAYSYKSSDIAPSITGLIANSPNYITYTDVSIPYEEPYRYKSCGGQPAQGGVYYYDEYYTSFAIEKYGIVGQECIPNYYEVPTGPITQCTSGNPGVTYNATLKGYRIGVAYDQSVSDIKGLILRFGPVLVDFGDEYLIIIGWKKDQGVDNFVALALDGNNTFFIAYDPTSNYSLSDVLVIFNLDDKCSGGGTCASGSMRATWAVIAAVLFIPVLSLFF
;
A
#
# COMPACT_ATOMS: atom_id res chain seq x y z
N LYS A 1 5.38 -10.41 -7.23
CA LYS A 1 4.69 -10.99 -8.40
C LYS A 1 3.29 -11.38 -7.95
N ILE A 2 2.25 -10.98 -8.66
CA ILE A 2 0.88 -11.44 -8.42
C ILE A 2 0.73 -12.91 -8.86
N TYR A 3 -0.04 -13.71 -8.12
CA TYR A 3 -0.32 -15.09 -8.53
C TYR A 3 -1.40 -15.12 -9.62
N ASP A 4 -1.33 -16.09 -10.54
CA ASP A 4 -2.24 -16.18 -11.70
C ASP A 4 -3.72 -16.31 -11.31
N ASN A 5 -4.01 -16.86 -10.13
CA ASN A 5 -5.37 -16.94 -9.59
C ASN A 5 -5.83 -15.61 -8.97
N GLU A 6 -4.92 -14.81 -8.41
CA GLU A 6 -5.23 -13.48 -7.88
C GLU A 6 -5.56 -12.50 -9.00
N SER A 7 -4.87 -12.59 -10.14
CA SER A 7 -5.12 -11.71 -11.30
C SER A 7 -6.50 -11.95 -11.94
N ALA A 8 -7.15 -13.08 -11.67
CA ALA A 8 -8.52 -13.35 -12.10
C ALA A 8 -9.56 -12.52 -11.31
N CYS A 9 -9.23 -12.06 -10.10
CA CYS A 9 -10.05 -11.12 -9.36
C CYS A 9 -9.69 -9.69 -9.80
N GLY A 10 -10.55 -9.07 -10.62
CA GLY A 10 -10.29 -7.73 -11.18
C GLY A 10 -9.90 -6.70 -10.12
N LEU A 11 -10.60 -6.72 -8.97
CA LEU A 11 -10.30 -5.85 -7.84
C LEU A 11 -8.86 -6.02 -7.29
N VAL A 12 -8.39 -7.26 -7.17
CA VAL A 12 -7.04 -7.54 -6.67
C VAL A 12 -6.01 -7.11 -7.72
N TYR A 13 -6.30 -7.37 -9.00
CA TYR A 13 -5.48 -6.90 -10.11
C TYR A 13 -5.35 -5.38 -10.12
N ASP A 14 -6.43 -4.64 -9.90
CA ASP A 14 -6.41 -3.17 -9.87
C ASP A 14 -5.49 -2.68 -8.74
N TYR A 15 -5.67 -3.19 -7.52
CA TYR A 15 -4.77 -2.89 -6.38
C TYR A 15 -3.31 -3.21 -6.67
N TYR A 16 -3.06 -4.26 -7.45
CA TYR A 16 -1.71 -4.65 -7.82
C TYR A 16 -1.11 -3.72 -8.89
N SER A 17 -1.90 -3.38 -9.92
CA SER A 17 -1.47 -2.55 -11.05
C SER A 17 -1.11 -1.11 -10.65
N VAL A 18 -1.78 -0.59 -9.62
CA VAL A 18 -1.51 0.72 -9.00
C VAL A 18 -0.53 0.65 -7.83
N SER A 19 0.20 -0.47 -7.70
CA SER A 19 1.19 -0.73 -6.65
C SER A 19 0.67 -0.72 -5.20
N LEU A 20 -0.63 -0.52 -4.96
CA LEU A 20 -1.21 -0.44 -3.61
C LEU A 20 -1.14 -1.78 -2.86
N TYR A 21 -1.32 -2.91 -3.56
CA TYR A 21 -1.09 -4.25 -3.00
C TYR A 21 0.31 -4.37 -2.40
N THR A 22 1.33 -4.02 -3.18
CA THR A 22 2.73 -4.12 -2.78
C THR A 22 3.07 -3.09 -1.72
N PHE A 23 2.52 -1.88 -1.82
CA PHE A 23 2.71 -0.82 -0.84
C PHE A 23 2.20 -1.25 0.55
N LEU A 24 1.02 -1.86 0.64
CA LEU A 24 0.46 -2.36 1.89
C LEU A 24 1.29 -3.51 2.49
N GLY A 25 1.75 -4.46 1.66
CA GLY A 25 2.63 -5.55 2.11
C GLY A 25 3.98 -5.02 2.61
N PHE A 26 4.56 -4.06 1.88
CA PHE A 26 5.83 -3.46 2.25
C PHE A 26 5.72 -2.61 3.52
N ALA A 27 4.60 -1.91 3.72
CA ALA A 27 4.30 -1.20 4.96
C ALA A 27 4.12 -2.17 6.15
N ALA A 28 3.42 -3.28 5.96
CA ALA A 28 3.29 -4.31 6.99
C ALA A 28 4.65 -4.86 7.42
N TYR A 29 5.53 -5.12 6.46
CA TYR A 29 6.90 -5.54 6.74
C TYR A 29 7.70 -4.44 7.44
N SER A 30 7.63 -3.21 6.93
CA SER A 30 8.40 -2.06 7.42
C SER A 30 8.05 -1.68 8.85
N TYR A 31 6.76 -1.58 9.19
CA TYR A 31 6.32 -1.12 10.52
C TYR A 31 6.18 -2.25 11.55
N LYS A 32 5.86 -3.46 11.10
CA LYS A 32 5.46 -4.57 12.00
C LYS A 32 6.29 -5.84 11.81
N SER A 33 7.26 -5.84 10.89
CA SER A 33 8.03 -7.04 10.52
C SER A 33 7.13 -8.21 10.10
N SER A 34 5.97 -7.89 9.54
CA SER A 34 4.97 -8.84 9.10
C SER A 34 5.12 -9.03 7.58
N ASP A 35 5.80 -10.09 7.18
CA ASP A 35 5.93 -10.48 5.77
C ASP A 35 4.64 -11.18 5.32
N ILE A 36 3.76 -10.42 4.67
CA ILE A 36 2.47 -10.92 4.19
C ILE A 36 2.27 -10.51 2.73
N ALA A 37 1.63 -11.40 1.98
CA ALA A 37 0.93 -11.07 0.75
C ALA A 37 -0.47 -10.56 1.14
N PRO A 38 -0.81 -9.26 1.02
CA PRO A 38 -2.05 -8.72 1.57
C PRO A 38 -3.31 -9.35 1.00
N SER A 39 -4.28 -9.65 1.86
CA SER A 39 -5.64 -9.99 1.45
C SER A 39 -6.41 -8.71 1.12
N ILE A 40 -6.50 -8.40 -0.16
CA ILE A 40 -7.30 -7.27 -0.64
C ILE A 40 -8.79 -7.61 -0.51
N THR A 41 -9.20 -8.84 -0.82
CA THR A 41 -10.60 -9.26 -0.65
C THR A 41 -11.05 -9.14 0.82
N GLY A 42 -10.19 -9.50 1.77
CA GLY A 42 -10.45 -9.30 3.20
C GLY A 42 -10.53 -7.82 3.60
N LEU A 43 -9.64 -6.98 3.05
CA LEU A 43 -9.66 -5.54 3.27
C LEU A 43 -10.94 -4.89 2.74
N ILE A 44 -11.39 -5.26 1.55
CA ILE A 44 -12.64 -4.75 0.94
C ILE A 44 -13.87 -5.26 1.69
N ALA A 45 -13.89 -6.53 2.11
CA ALA A 45 -14.96 -7.07 2.93
C ALA A 45 -15.16 -6.23 4.20
N ASN A 46 -14.06 -5.75 4.80
CA ASN A 46 -14.05 -4.92 6.00
C ASN A 46 -14.27 -3.42 5.75
N SER A 47 -14.28 -2.98 4.49
CA SER A 47 -14.53 -1.58 4.14
C SER A 47 -16.01 -1.21 4.24
N PRO A 48 -16.37 0.09 4.30
CA PRO A 48 -17.77 0.52 4.27
C PRO A 48 -18.55 -0.08 3.09
N ASN A 49 -19.86 -0.32 3.28
CA ASN A 49 -20.76 -0.78 2.22
C ASN A 49 -21.50 0.37 1.52
N TYR A 50 -21.62 1.51 2.21
CA TYR A 50 -22.28 2.72 1.71
C TYR A 50 -21.69 3.95 2.40
N ILE A 51 -21.86 5.10 1.75
CA ILE A 51 -21.50 6.42 2.26
C ILE A 51 -22.78 7.24 2.25
N THR A 52 -23.06 7.93 3.34
CA THR A 52 -24.23 8.80 3.45
C THR A 52 -23.75 10.23 3.65
N TYR A 53 -24.12 11.10 2.73
CA TYR A 53 -23.90 12.54 2.88
C TYR A 53 -25.05 13.12 3.69
N THR A 54 -24.73 13.83 4.77
CA THR A 54 -25.72 14.50 5.62
C THR A 54 -26.13 15.87 5.08
N ASP A 55 -25.35 16.42 4.14
CA ASP A 55 -25.67 17.65 3.42
C ASP A 55 -26.55 17.32 2.19
N VAL A 56 -27.86 17.52 2.37
CA VAL A 56 -28.88 17.27 1.35
C VAL A 56 -28.89 18.29 0.21
N SER A 57 -28.01 19.31 0.24
CA SER A 57 -27.86 20.26 -0.87
C SER A 57 -27.09 19.68 -2.06
N ILE A 58 -26.40 18.56 -1.87
CA ILE A 58 -25.65 17.86 -2.90
C ILE A 58 -26.48 16.63 -3.34
N PRO A 59 -27.08 16.62 -4.54
CA PRO A 59 -27.81 15.47 -5.05
C PRO A 59 -26.80 14.46 -5.58
N TYR A 60 -26.06 13.82 -4.68
CA TYR A 60 -25.08 12.81 -5.06
C TYR A 60 -25.31 11.55 -4.23
N GLU A 61 -26.08 10.63 -4.82
CA GLU A 61 -26.06 9.23 -4.40
C GLU A 61 -24.85 8.59 -5.07
N GLU A 62 -23.78 8.33 -4.31
CA GLU A 62 -22.72 7.43 -4.77
C GLU A 62 -23.39 6.10 -5.16
N PRO A 63 -23.20 5.60 -6.39
CA PRO A 63 -23.77 4.34 -6.80
C PRO A 63 -23.28 3.23 -5.87
N TYR A 64 -24.19 2.35 -5.46
CA TYR A 64 -23.87 1.13 -4.73
C TYR A 64 -22.79 0.35 -5.49
N ARG A 65 -21.56 0.31 -4.95
CA ARG A 65 -20.45 -0.39 -5.60
C ARG A 65 -20.42 -1.83 -5.13
N TYR A 66 -20.68 -2.75 -6.04
CA TYR A 66 -20.69 -4.18 -5.75
C TYR A 66 -19.27 -4.66 -5.43
N LYS A 67 -19.08 -5.23 -4.23
CA LYS A 67 -17.82 -5.83 -3.81
C LYS A 67 -17.70 -7.22 -4.43
N SER A 68 -17.13 -7.33 -5.62
CA SER A 68 -16.89 -8.65 -6.23
C SER A 68 -15.58 -8.76 -6.98
N CYS A 69 -15.09 -10.00 -7.04
CA CYS A 69 -14.06 -10.42 -7.98
C CYS A 69 -14.60 -10.61 -9.41
N GLY A 70 -15.92 -10.65 -9.59
CA GLY A 70 -16.57 -10.79 -10.90
C GLY A 70 -16.66 -9.48 -11.66
N GLY A 71 -16.30 -9.51 -12.95
CA GLY A 71 -16.39 -8.39 -13.87
C GLY A 71 -15.16 -8.27 -14.77
N GLN A 72 -15.33 -7.88 -16.05
CA GLN A 72 -14.21 -7.42 -16.86
C GLN A 72 -13.75 -6.07 -16.29
N PRO A 73 -12.44 -5.79 -16.15
CA PRO A 73 -11.96 -4.45 -15.82
C PRO A 73 -12.62 -3.50 -16.81
N ALA A 74 -13.47 -2.62 -16.30
CA ALA A 74 -14.45 -2.01 -17.16
C ALA A 74 -13.69 -1.00 -17.99
N GLN A 75 -13.90 -1.03 -19.31
CA GLN A 75 -13.51 0.08 -20.18
C GLN A 75 -14.20 1.34 -19.65
N GLY A 76 -13.49 2.08 -18.77
CA GLY A 76 -14.02 3.23 -18.06
C GLY A 76 -14.85 2.97 -16.79
N GLY A 77 -14.83 1.78 -16.20
CA GLY A 77 -15.58 1.51 -14.95
C GLY A 77 -14.65 1.22 -13.78
N VAL A 78 -14.75 2.09 -12.77
CA VAL A 78 -13.91 2.12 -11.57
C VAL A 78 -14.27 0.93 -10.66
N TYR A 79 -13.52 -0.16 -10.77
CA TYR A 79 -13.47 -1.17 -9.71
C TYR A 79 -12.65 -0.58 -8.55
N TYR A 80 -13.36 -0.16 -7.51
CA TYR A 80 -12.82 0.10 -6.17
C TYR A 80 -11.43 0.79 -6.11
N TYR A 81 -11.30 1.98 -6.70
CA TYR A 81 -10.15 2.84 -6.44
C TYR A 81 -10.62 4.04 -5.63
N ASP A 82 -10.68 3.82 -4.31
CA ASP A 82 -10.69 4.93 -3.39
C ASP A 82 -10.01 4.46 -2.09
N GLU A 83 -8.71 4.76 -2.01
CA GLU A 83 -7.82 4.57 -0.88
C GLU A 83 -8.39 5.17 0.42
N TYR A 84 -9.34 6.12 0.35
CA TYR A 84 -10.01 6.64 1.53
C TYR A 84 -10.89 5.59 2.20
N TYR A 85 -11.57 4.72 1.45
CA TYR A 85 -12.48 3.72 2.05
C TYR A 85 -11.72 2.57 2.69
N THR A 86 -10.66 2.10 2.05
CA THR A 86 -9.80 1.08 2.65
C THR A 86 -8.99 1.61 3.81
N SER A 87 -8.64 2.90 3.84
CA SER A 87 -8.02 3.55 5.01
C SER A 87 -8.84 3.34 6.29
N PHE A 88 -10.17 3.45 6.25
CA PHE A 88 -11.04 3.15 7.40
C PHE A 88 -11.03 1.66 7.80
N ALA A 89 -10.93 0.75 6.84
CA ALA A 89 -10.83 -0.68 7.11
C ALA A 89 -9.49 -1.03 7.75
N ILE A 90 -8.38 -0.46 7.27
CA ILE A 90 -7.04 -0.63 7.84
C ILE A 90 -7.03 -0.13 9.28
N GLU A 91 -7.57 1.06 9.55
CA GLU A 91 -7.61 1.62 10.90
C GLU A 91 -8.35 0.69 11.87
N LYS A 92 -9.56 0.27 11.48
CA LYS A 92 -10.45 -0.46 12.39
C LYS A 92 -10.11 -1.94 12.53
N TYR A 93 -9.74 -2.59 11.44
CA TYR A 93 -9.56 -4.04 11.35
C TYR A 93 -8.12 -4.46 11.06
N GLY A 94 -7.32 -3.59 10.45
CA GLY A 94 -6.00 -3.94 9.93
C GLY A 94 -6.09 -4.75 8.63
N ILE A 95 -4.98 -5.36 8.27
CA ILE A 95 -4.79 -6.18 7.06
C ILE A 95 -4.33 -7.56 7.48
N VAL A 96 -4.84 -8.60 6.82
CA VAL A 96 -4.37 -9.98 6.99
C VAL A 96 -3.74 -10.48 5.70
N GLY A 97 -2.95 -11.55 5.77
CA GLY A 97 -2.40 -12.20 4.58
C GLY A 97 -3.47 -12.96 3.78
N GLN A 98 -3.24 -13.13 2.48
CA GLN A 98 -4.12 -13.86 1.57
C GLN A 98 -4.24 -15.35 1.93
N GLU A 99 -3.28 -15.91 2.66
CA GLU A 99 -3.35 -17.23 3.25
C GLU A 99 -4.47 -17.36 4.29
N CYS A 100 -4.93 -16.26 4.90
CA CYS A 100 -6.04 -16.21 5.85
C CYS A 100 -7.38 -15.95 5.14
N ILE A 101 -7.40 -14.97 4.24
CA ILE A 101 -8.57 -14.64 3.39
C ILE A 101 -8.11 -14.61 1.92
N PRO A 102 -8.47 -15.60 1.10
CA PRO A 102 -7.95 -15.72 -0.27
C PRO A 102 -8.37 -14.58 -1.20
N ASN A 103 -7.46 -14.20 -2.10
CA ASN A 103 -7.68 -13.14 -3.10
C ASN A 103 -8.36 -13.61 -4.40
N TYR A 104 -8.69 -14.89 -4.56
CA TYR A 104 -8.99 -15.46 -5.88
C TYR A 104 -10.38 -16.11 -6.04
N TYR A 105 -11.25 -16.03 -5.03
CA TYR A 105 -12.61 -16.60 -5.11
C TYR A 105 -13.67 -15.50 -5.21
N GLU A 106 -14.08 -14.98 -4.05
CA GLU A 106 -15.10 -13.96 -3.91
C GLU A 106 -14.68 -13.02 -2.78
N VAL A 107 -15.18 -11.79 -2.82
CA VAL A 107 -15.03 -10.88 -1.68
C VAL A 107 -15.99 -11.38 -0.58
N PRO A 108 -15.50 -11.77 0.60
CA PRO A 108 -16.38 -12.22 1.67
C PRO A 108 -17.38 -11.14 2.08
N THR A 109 -18.55 -11.55 2.56
CA THR A 109 -19.49 -10.60 3.18
C THR A 109 -18.99 -10.26 4.59
N GLY A 110 -18.56 -9.02 4.80
CA GLY A 110 -17.97 -8.56 6.07
C GLY A 110 -18.97 -8.16 7.17
N PRO A 111 -18.45 -7.74 8.35
CA PRO A 111 -17.03 -7.65 8.70
C PRO A 111 -16.42 -9.01 9.08
N ILE A 112 -15.19 -9.24 8.64
CA ILE A 112 -14.43 -10.48 8.83
C ILE A 112 -13.42 -10.32 9.96
N THR A 113 -13.59 -11.12 11.02
CA THR A 113 -12.72 -11.16 12.21
C THR A 113 -12.03 -12.51 12.41
N GLN A 114 -12.11 -13.41 11.42
CA GLN A 114 -11.50 -14.74 11.44
C GLN A 114 -11.11 -15.17 10.02
N CYS A 115 -10.16 -16.10 9.88
CA CYS A 115 -9.77 -16.60 8.58
C CYS A 115 -10.88 -17.42 7.92
N THR A 116 -10.94 -17.38 6.60
CA THR A 116 -11.94 -18.11 5.79
C THR A 116 -11.32 -19.25 4.99
N SER A 117 -9.99 -19.27 4.80
CA SER A 117 -9.28 -20.23 3.96
C SER A 117 -9.23 -21.66 4.52
N GLY A 118 -9.53 -21.87 5.80
CA GLY A 118 -9.42 -23.18 6.45
C GLY A 118 -7.98 -23.74 6.48
N ASN A 119 -6.98 -22.93 6.12
CA ASN A 119 -5.58 -23.34 6.04
C ASN A 119 -5.05 -23.70 7.44
N PRO A 120 -4.61 -24.95 7.67
CA PRO A 120 -4.11 -25.37 8.96
C PRO A 120 -2.90 -24.52 9.41
N GLY A 121 -2.94 -24.03 10.65
CA GLY A 121 -1.86 -23.21 11.22
C GLY A 121 -1.90 -21.73 10.86
N VAL A 122 -2.78 -21.30 9.95
CA VAL A 122 -3.03 -19.88 9.68
C VAL A 122 -3.99 -19.33 10.72
N THR A 123 -3.60 -18.26 11.40
CA THR A 123 -4.43 -17.57 12.39
C THR A 123 -4.79 -16.18 11.90
N TYR A 124 -5.92 -15.65 12.38
CA TYR A 124 -6.31 -14.28 12.08
C TYR A 124 -5.38 -13.34 12.86
N ASN A 125 -4.34 -12.86 12.19
CA ASN A 125 -3.35 -11.95 12.75
C ASN A 125 -3.29 -10.68 11.90
N ALA A 126 -4.14 -9.71 12.26
CA ALA A 126 -4.20 -8.45 11.54
C ALA A 126 -3.00 -7.56 11.87
N THR A 127 -2.28 -7.12 10.85
CA THR A 127 -1.23 -6.11 10.92
C THR A 127 -1.78 -4.73 10.52
N LEU A 128 -1.02 -3.67 10.81
CA LEU A 128 -1.39 -2.27 10.50
C LEU A 128 -2.74 -1.78 11.08
N LYS A 129 -3.32 -2.49 12.06
CA LYS A 129 -4.47 -1.96 12.81
C LYS A 129 -4.11 -0.63 13.50
N GLY A 130 -4.99 0.36 13.39
CA GLY A 130 -4.77 1.74 13.84
C GLY A 130 -4.02 2.64 12.85
N TYR A 131 -3.59 2.11 11.70
CA TYR A 131 -2.98 2.90 10.64
C TYR A 131 -4.04 3.39 9.65
N ARG A 132 -3.71 4.45 8.92
CA ARG A 132 -4.49 5.01 7.83
C ARG A 132 -3.60 5.28 6.61
N ILE A 133 -4.23 5.37 5.46
CA ILE A 133 -3.63 5.95 4.25
C ILE A 133 -3.91 7.45 4.29
N GLY A 134 -2.87 8.25 4.07
CA GLY A 134 -2.94 9.70 3.93
C GLY A 134 -2.44 10.11 2.56
N VAL A 135 -3.02 11.17 2.01
CA VAL A 135 -2.62 11.75 0.72
C VAL A 135 -1.99 13.11 0.98
N ALA A 136 -0.82 13.35 0.40
CA ALA A 136 -0.16 14.64 0.35
C ALA A 136 -0.07 15.07 -1.12
N TYR A 137 -0.73 16.18 -1.46
CA TYR A 137 -0.86 16.67 -2.83
C TYR A 137 0.27 17.59 -3.25
N ASP A 138 0.66 17.55 -4.52
CA ASP A 138 1.60 18.50 -5.12
C ASP A 138 2.94 18.61 -4.33
N GLN A 139 3.52 17.47 -3.95
CA GLN A 139 4.73 17.43 -3.13
C GLN A 139 5.99 17.62 -3.97
N SER A 140 6.90 18.49 -3.53
CA SER A 140 8.22 18.62 -4.15
C SER A 140 9.13 17.44 -3.80
N VAL A 141 10.25 17.27 -4.51
CA VAL A 141 11.30 16.29 -4.15
C VAL A 141 11.75 16.42 -2.69
N SER A 142 11.87 17.65 -2.18
CA SER A 142 12.25 17.88 -0.79
C SER A 142 11.17 17.38 0.18
N ASP A 143 9.90 17.60 -0.16
CA ASP A 143 8.77 17.17 0.66
C ASP A 143 8.63 15.66 0.64
N ILE A 144 8.77 15.01 -0.53
CA ILE A 144 8.79 13.55 -0.67
C ILE A 144 9.87 12.94 0.24
N LYS A 145 11.09 13.49 0.26
CA LYS A 145 12.14 13.03 1.18
C LYS A 145 11.75 13.22 2.64
N GLY A 146 11.10 14.33 2.99
CA GLY A 146 10.57 14.57 4.33
C GLY A 146 9.51 13.55 4.73
N LEU A 147 8.59 13.22 3.83
CA LEU A 147 7.58 12.18 4.00
C LEU A 147 8.25 10.81 4.19
N ILE A 148 9.30 10.50 3.42
CA ILE A 148 10.03 9.24 3.56
C ILE A 148 10.71 9.13 4.92
N LEU A 149 11.32 10.21 5.42
CA LEU A 149 11.93 10.20 6.76
C LEU A 149 10.89 10.04 7.86
N ARG A 150 9.71 10.64 7.68
CA ARG A 150 8.67 10.67 8.71
C ARG A 150 7.84 9.41 8.74
N PHE A 151 7.46 8.92 7.57
CA PHE A 151 6.51 7.83 7.41
C PHE A 151 7.19 6.56 6.89
N GLY A 152 8.35 6.62 6.24
CA GLY A 152 8.99 5.45 5.64
C GLY A 152 8.65 5.34 4.15
N PRO A 153 8.37 4.14 3.62
CA PRO A 153 8.02 4.00 2.21
C PRO A 153 6.82 4.87 1.84
N VAL A 154 6.86 5.47 0.66
CA VAL A 154 5.77 6.28 0.11
C VAL A 154 5.39 5.77 -1.27
N LEU A 155 4.11 5.84 -1.62
CA LEU A 155 3.63 5.52 -2.96
C LEU A 155 3.41 6.84 -3.70
N VAL A 156 4.12 7.02 -4.81
CA VAL A 156 4.09 8.25 -5.61
C VAL A 156 3.37 7.97 -6.91
N ASP A 157 2.42 8.84 -7.23
CA ASP A 157 1.83 8.91 -8.56
C ASP A 157 2.78 9.74 -9.45
N PHE A 158 3.35 9.09 -10.47
CA PHE A 158 4.33 9.67 -11.36
C PHE A 158 4.01 9.36 -12.82
N GLY A 159 3.39 10.32 -13.51
CA GLY A 159 3.00 10.16 -14.90
C GLY A 159 1.89 9.14 -15.06
N ASP A 160 2.16 8.04 -15.76
CA ASP A 160 1.25 6.89 -15.90
C ASP A 160 1.66 5.71 -15.00
N GLU A 161 2.59 5.91 -14.06
CA GLU A 161 3.16 4.85 -13.21
C GLU A 161 3.03 5.15 -11.71
N TYR A 162 2.84 4.08 -10.93
CA TYR A 162 2.80 4.12 -9.47
C TYR A 162 4.08 3.52 -8.88
N LEU A 163 4.92 4.36 -8.27
CA LEU A 163 6.23 3.99 -7.76
C LEU A 163 6.27 3.99 -6.24
N ILE A 164 6.76 2.90 -5.65
CA ILE A 164 6.97 2.86 -4.19
C ILE A 164 8.39 3.34 -3.92
N ILE A 165 8.54 4.59 -3.47
CA ILE A 165 9.83 5.16 -3.12
C ILE A 165 10.19 4.77 -1.70
N ILE A 166 11.33 4.08 -1.55
CA ILE A 166 11.81 3.56 -0.27
C ILE A 166 13.01 4.33 0.29
N GLY A 167 13.60 5.22 -0.52
CA GLY A 167 14.73 6.04 -0.14
C GLY A 167 15.31 6.81 -1.31
N TRP A 168 16.48 7.40 -1.11
CA TRP A 168 17.25 8.05 -2.17
C TRP A 168 18.75 7.88 -1.90
N LYS A 169 19.54 7.92 -2.97
CA LYS A 169 21.01 7.91 -2.88
C LYS A 169 21.60 8.79 -3.96
N LYS A 170 22.76 9.37 -3.67
CA LYS A 170 23.57 10.05 -4.69
C LYS A 170 24.47 9.03 -5.37
N ASP A 171 24.39 8.93 -6.69
CA ASP A 171 25.24 8.07 -7.51
C ASP A 171 25.83 8.90 -8.66
N GLN A 172 27.15 8.87 -8.80
CA GLN A 172 27.91 9.67 -9.77
C GLN A 172 27.53 11.17 -9.82
N GLY A 173 27.18 11.75 -8.66
CA GLY A 173 26.77 13.15 -8.54
C GLY A 173 25.30 13.43 -8.84
N VAL A 174 24.56 12.45 -9.36
CA VAL A 174 23.11 12.50 -9.58
C VAL A 174 22.40 12.00 -8.32
N ASP A 175 21.43 12.76 -7.85
CA ASP A 175 20.56 12.35 -6.75
C ASP A 175 19.42 11.50 -7.32
N ASN A 176 19.28 10.26 -6.85
CA ASN A 176 18.31 9.30 -7.38
C ASN A 176 17.40 8.82 -6.27
N PHE A 177 16.10 8.73 -6.55
CA PHE A 177 15.22 7.90 -5.73
C PHE A 177 15.57 6.43 -5.93
N VAL A 178 15.42 5.67 -4.84
CA VAL A 178 15.41 4.21 -4.86
C VAL A 178 13.95 3.80 -4.74
N ALA A 179 13.43 3.17 -5.79
CA ALA A 179 12.02 2.83 -5.89
C ALA A 179 11.82 1.35 -6.20
N LEU A 180 10.66 0.81 -5.82
CA LEU A 180 10.14 -0.44 -6.37
C LEU A 180 9.23 -0.06 -7.53
N ALA A 181 9.61 -0.50 -8.73
CA ALA A 181 8.86 -0.30 -9.97
C ALA A 181 8.27 -1.62 -10.45
N LEU A 182 7.12 -1.57 -11.11
CA LEU A 182 6.44 -2.73 -11.68
C LEU A 182 6.80 -2.87 -13.16
N ASP A 183 7.31 -4.04 -13.58
CA ASP A 183 7.57 -4.32 -14.99
C ASP A 183 6.31 -4.78 -15.74
N GLY A 184 6.39 -4.86 -17.07
CA GLY A 184 5.30 -5.37 -17.91
C GLY A 184 4.93 -6.84 -17.68
N ASN A 185 5.69 -7.59 -16.88
CA ASN A 185 5.40 -8.97 -16.48
C ASN A 185 4.82 -9.04 -15.05
N ASN A 186 4.33 -7.93 -14.51
CA ASN A 186 3.78 -7.85 -13.16
C ASN A 186 4.81 -8.27 -12.09
N THR A 187 6.08 -7.96 -12.28
CA THR A 187 7.17 -8.24 -11.34
C THR A 187 7.80 -6.94 -10.85
N PHE A 188 7.95 -6.82 -9.53
CA PHE A 188 8.61 -5.66 -8.92
C PHE A 188 10.13 -5.80 -8.98
N PHE A 189 10.81 -4.73 -9.34
CA PHE A 189 12.26 -4.61 -9.32
C PHE A 189 12.69 -3.30 -8.67
N ILE A 190 13.95 -3.24 -8.22
CA ILE A 190 14.53 -2.02 -7.68
C ILE A 190 14.97 -1.14 -8.86
N ALA A 191 14.38 0.05 -8.96
CA ALA A 191 14.74 1.09 -9.90
C ALA A 191 15.51 2.22 -9.20
N TYR A 192 16.39 2.86 -9.96
CA TYR A 192 17.07 4.08 -9.57
C TYR A 192 16.68 5.15 -10.58
N ASP A 193 15.99 6.19 -10.11
CA ASP A 193 15.42 7.21 -10.97
C ASP A 193 15.86 8.60 -10.50
N PRO A 194 16.46 9.44 -11.37
CA PRO A 194 16.89 10.78 -10.99
C PRO A 194 15.76 11.57 -10.34
N THR A 195 16.03 12.18 -9.17
CA THR A 195 15.03 12.99 -8.47
C THR A 195 14.58 14.20 -9.30
N SER A 196 15.39 14.63 -10.27
CA SER A 196 15.04 15.68 -11.23
C SER A 196 13.88 15.33 -12.15
N ASN A 197 13.53 14.04 -12.30
CA ASN A 197 12.38 13.61 -13.09
C ASN A 197 11.07 13.89 -12.35
N TYR A 198 11.12 13.99 -11.01
CA TYR A 198 9.97 14.17 -10.16
C TYR A 198 9.68 15.65 -9.97
N SER A 199 8.42 16.02 -10.16
CA SER A 199 7.93 17.37 -9.90
C SER A 199 6.88 17.34 -8.77
N LEU A 200 5.93 18.28 -8.77
CA LEU A 200 4.81 18.25 -7.83
C LEU A 200 4.03 16.94 -8.05
N SER A 201 4.17 16.01 -7.11
CA SER A 201 3.56 14.67 -7.19
C SER A 201 2.62 14.44 -6.01
N ASP A 202 1.56 13.69 -6.27
CA ASP A 202 0.69 13.20 -5.21
C ASP A 202 1.33 11.97 -4.55
N VAL A 203 1.28 11.96 -3.22
CA VAL A 203 1.99 10.97 -2.41
C VAL A 203 1.07 10.34 -1.40
N LEU A 204 0.96 9.02 -1.46
CA LEU A 204 0.30 8.21 -0.46
C LEU A 204 1.31 7.78 0.61
N VAL A 205 0.92 7.99 1.87
CA VAL A 205 1.68 7.59 3.05
C VAL A 205 0.83 6.72 3.96
N ILE A 206 1.48 5.80 4.68
CA ILE A 206 0.82 5.02 5.73
C ILE A 206 1.29 5.56 7.08
N PHE A 207 0.35 5.90 7.95
CA PHE A 207 0.65 6.50 9.25
C PHE A 207 -0.29 5.98 10.33
N ASN A 208 0.19 5.95 11.58
CA ASN A 208 -0.64 5.58 12.73
C ASN A 208 -1.23 6.84 13.37
N LEU A 209 -2.53 6.81 13.68
CA LEU A 209 -3.20 7.94 14.35
C LEU A 209 -2.78 8.11 15.81
N ASP A 210 -2.40 7.02 16.47
CA ASP A 210 -2.00 7.03 17.87
C ASP A 210 -0.52 7.39 18.07
N ASP A 211 0.25 7.51 16.99
CA ASP A 211 1.63 7.97 17.05
C ASP A 211 1.66 9.46 17.42
N LYS A 212 1.75 9.74 18.72
CA LYS A 212 1.99 11.10 19.21
C LYS A 212 3.36 11.59 18.74
N CYS A 213 3.36 12.49 17.76
CA CYS A 213 4.57 13.23 17.41
C CYS A 213 4.80 14.28 18.50
N SER A 214 5.82 14.07 19.34
CA SER A 214 6.35 15.10 20.22
C SER A 214 6.86 16.27 19.39
N GLY A 215 6.68 17.51 19.87
CA GLY A 215 6.83 18.79 19.14
C GLY A 215 8.23 19.16 18.61
N GLY A 216 9.00 18.20 18.11
CA GLY A 216 10.27 18.37 17.40
C GLY A 216 10.38 17.53 16.13
N GLY A 217 9.26 17.05 15.58
CA GLY A 217 9.22 16.27 14.32
C GLY A 217 9.62 14.79 14.44
N THR A 218 10.02 14.33 15.63
CA THR A 218 10.31 12.93 15.92
C THR A 218 9.08 12.22 16.46
N CYS A 219 8.50 11.34 15.65
CA CYS A 219 7.39 10.46 16.06
C CYS A 219 7.98 9.18 16.70
N ALA A 220 7.43 8.76 17.84
CA ALA A 220 8.09 7.86 18.78
C ALA A 220 8.13 6.37 18.37
N SER A 221 7.41 5.92 17.35
CA SER A 221 7.28 4.48 17.10
C SER A 221 7.11 4.12 15.63
N GLY A 222 8.24 3.86 14.94
CA GLY A 222 8.24 2.95 13.79
C GLY A 222 9.06 3.40 12.60
N SER A 223 8.92 4.66 12.16
CA SER A 223 9.49 5.11 10.88
C SER A 223 11.01 5.08 10.84
N MET A 224 11.70 5.53 11.89
CA MET A 224 13.17 5.46 11.93
C MET A 224 13.68 4.00 11.91
N ARG A 225 12.98 3.04 12.54
CA ARG A 225 13.41 1.62 12.51
C ARG A 225 13.17 0.98 11.15
N ALA A 226 12.05 1.31 10.51
CA ALA A 226 11.73 0.87 9.15
C ALA A 226 12.75 1.38 8.12
N THR A 227 13.04 2.69 8.14
CA THR A 227 13.99 3.31 7.21
C THR A 227 15.39 2.70 7.37
N TRP A 228 15.86 2.44 8.59
CA TRP A 228 17.15 1.76 8.80
C TRP A 228 17.14 0.29 8.36
N ALA A 229 16.07 -0.47 8.61
CA ALA A 229 15.97 -1.87 8.21
C ALA A 229 15.92 -2.03 6.68
N VAL A 230 15.16 -1.16 5.99
CA VAL A 230 15.07 -1.15 4.52
C VAL A 230 16.37 -0.67 3.88
N ILE A 231 17.00 0.38 4.40
CA ILE A 231 18.32 0.84 3.94
C ILE A 231 19.37 -0.26 4.15
N ALA A 232 19.35 -0.96 5.29
CA ALA A 232 20.26 -2.07 5.53
C ALA A 232 20.03 -3.23 4.54
N ALA A 233 18.77 -3.62 4.28
CA ALA A 233 18.47 -4.65 3.29
C ALA A 233 18.96 -4.24 1.88
N VAL A 234 18.68 -3.01 1.43
CA VAL A 234 19.07 -2.54 0.10
C VAL A 234 20.60 -2.40 -0.05
N LEU A 235 21.31 -1.98 1.00
CA LEU A 235 22.76 -1.79 0.94
C LEU A 235 23.57 -3.08 1.16
N PHE A 236 23.07 -4.03 1.95
CA PHE A 236 23.85 -5.23 2.33
C PHE A 236 23.49 -6.51 1.56
N ILE A 237 22.31 -6.59 0.93
CA ILE A 237 21.95 -7.75 0.09
C ILE A 237 22.90 -7.94 -1.11
N PRO A 238 23.37 -6.89 -1.83
CA PRO A 238 24.34 -7.05 -2.93
C PRO A 238 25.73 -7.52 -2.46
N VAL A 239 26.09 -7.25 -1.20
CA VAL A 239 27.39 -7.63 -0.64
C VAL A 239 27.41 -9.11 -0.26
N LEU A 240 26.30 -9.65 0.23
CA LEU A 240 26.20 -11.07 0.58
C LEU A 240 26.10 -11.99 -0.64
N SER A 241 25.54 -11.51 -1.77
CA SER A 241 25.53 -12.26 -3.04
C SER A 241 26.89 -12.37 -3.74
N LEU A 242 27.94 -11.71 -3.22
CA LEU A 242 29.32 -11.85 -3.70
C LEU A 242 30.15 -12.87 -2.89
N PHE A 243 29.56 -13.46 -1.84
CA PHE A 243 30.22 -14.45 -0.96
C PHE A 243 29.57 -15.84 -1.00
N PHE A 244 28.70 -16.10 -1.97
CA PHE A 244 28.15 -17.43 -2.29
C PHE A 244 28.22 -17.72 -3.79
#